data_AF-A0A1Z2XSC7-F1
#
_entry.id   AF-A0A1Z2XSC7-F1
#
_cell.length_a   1.000
_cell.length_b   1.000
_cell.length_c   1.000
_cell.angle_alpha   90.00
_cell.angle_beta   90.00
_cell.angle_gamma   90.00
#
_symmetry.space_group_name_H-M   'P 1'
#
loop_
_entity.id
_entity.type
_entity.pdbx_description
1 polymer ?
#
loop_
_entity_poly.entity_id
_entity_poly.type
_entity_poly.pdbx_seq_one_letter_code
_entity_poly.pdbx_strand_id
1 'polypeptide(L)'
;MTNRITKMLAAIISLTLVILAVMPAGAAPARFTDVKPGSWYAANVEELAGKGLISGFGDGTFRPTNTITAAEFVSIVARCAGFTGGSAASGHWAAPFMAEGLSKNWYDWDEIPPTGEKFNKPIERQLAVKILMRALLPDKRGDYNTESAKIADFKELDGRYYESVLAAYSCGVLAGDGSGRFNPKSGMTRAEACAIVIRALAQTEGQPVIPTPEVPDKVETISGGVSENGWLQVKGTQLCNEEGKPVALHGMSSHGLHWFGQYANEQSIKNTAKFGANLFRVAMYTGENGYLSQPEKIKEQAVAAIDAAIKQDMYVIIDWHILSDGNPMDHIKESKAFFTEIAKRYKDEPAVIYEICNEPNGGADWKRDIKPYAQELVKTIRGQSEKGVILIGSSTWSQDVHLAAADPVDGENLMYTLHFYAGTHGQWLRDRADAALKAGLPLFVSEWGTSSADGSGGVFPEESKKWLDFLDKKSISWANWSLCDKSETSAALKPGTSPNKSWTRNDLSESGKFVFDNF
;
A
#
# COMPACT_ATOMS: atom_id res chain seq x y z
N MET A 1 -21.35 74.43 -29.49
CA MET A 1 -20.47 75.22 -30.39
C MET A 1 -19.15 75.44 -29.66
N THR A 2 -18.11 74.65 -30.01
CA THR A 2 -16.83 75.09 -30.66
C THR A 2 -15.80 75.66 -29.66
N ASN A 3 -14.53 75.26 -29.57
CA ASN A 3 -13.52 74.82 -30.57
C ASN A 3 -12.50 73.87 -29.88
N ARG A 4 -12.04 72.73 -30.43
CA ARG A 4 -11.25 72.42 -31.65
C ARG A 4 -9.79 72.92 -31.65
N ILE A 5 -8.92 72.03 -32.19
CA ILE A 5 -7.52 72.18 -32.68
C ILE A 5 -6.48 71.63 -31.65
N THR A 6 -5.87 70.44 -31.74
CA THR A 6 -5.15 69.65 -32.78
C THR A 6 -3.75 70.17 -33.18
N LYS A 7 -2.74 69.27 -33.10
CA LYS A 7 -1.34 69.24 -33.65
C LYS A 7 -0.22 69.32 -32.58
N MET A 8 0.40 68.21 -32.17
CA MET A 8 1.54 67.44 -32.75
C MET A 8 2.95 68.03 -32.53
N LEU A 9 3.76 67.35 -31.70
CA LEU A 9 5.24 67.20 -31.69
C LEU A 9 5.57 66.22 -30.54
N ALA A 10 5.83 64.92 -30.73
CA ALA A 10 7.01 64.21 -31.27
C ALA A 10 8.20 64.03 -30.28
N ALA A 11 8.63 62.75 -30.12
CA ALA A 11 9.91 62.19 -29.58
C ALA A 11 10.11 62.14 -28.03
N ILE A 12 9.94 60.99 -27.36
CA ILE A 12 10.84 59.82 -27.14
C ILE A 12 11.85 59.97 -25.97
N ILE A 13 11.55 59.23 -24.88
CA ILE A 13 12.40 58.41 -23.99
C ILE A 13 13.67 59.06 -23.40
N SER A 14 13.73 59.20 -22.06
CA SER A 14 14.90 58.77 -21.24
C SER A 14 14.62 58.75 -19.73
N LEU A 15 14.53 57.52 -19.22
CA LEU A 15 15.26 57.03 -18.05
C LEU A 15 15.07 57.76 -16.70
N THR A 16 13.93 57.54 -16.04
CA THR A 16 13.88 57.63 -14.57
C THR A 16 14.59 56.41 -13.97
N LEU A 17 15.82 56.61 -13.47
CA LEU A 17 16.54 55.67 -12.62
C LEU A 17 15.66 55.25 -11.42
N VAL A 18 15.25 53.99 -11.40
CA VAL A 18 14.91 53.28 -10.17
C VAL A 18 16.22 52.73 -9.62
N ILE A 19 16.77 53.40 -8.60
CA ILE A 19 17.82 52.81 -7.77
C ILE A 19 17.15 51.70 -6.95
N LEU A 20 17.12 50.49 -7.50
CA LEU A 20 16.90 49.29 -6.70
C LEU A 20 18.18 49.09 -5.89
N ALA A 21 18.14 49.45 -4.62
CA ALA A 21 19.14 48.99 -3.67
C ALA A 21 19.08 47.45 -3.69
N VAL A 22 20.05 46.82 -4.34
CA VAL A 22 20.34 45.40 -4.14
C VAL A 22 20.79 45.29 -2.70
N MET A 23 19.84 45.02 -1.80
CA MET A 23 20.20 44.56 -0.47
C MET A 23 20.89 43.21 -0.66
N PRO A 24 22.14 43.03 -0.20
CA PRO A 24 22.71 41.70 -0.17
C PRO A 24 21.77 40.85 0.68
N ALA A 25 21.32 39.72 0.15
CA ALA A 25 20.59 38.73 0.93
C ALA A 25 21.48 38.39 2.13
N GLY A 26 21.09 38.88 3.32
CA GLY A 26 21.80 38.58 4.55
C GLY A 26 21.81 37.06 4.71
N ALA A 27 23.00 36.46 4.76
CA ALA A 27 23.14 35.05 5.06
C ALA A 27 22.38 34.76 6.36
N ALA A 28 21.51 33.75 6.34
CA ALA A 28 20.85 33.29 7.55
C ALA A 28 21.92 32.99 8.61
N PRO A 29 21.69 33.34 9.89
CA PRO A 29 22.65 33.04 10.94
C PRO A 29 22.92 31.54 11.00
N ALA A 30 24.20 31.15 11.05
CA ALA A 30 24.62 29.75 11.14
C ALA A 30 23.96 29.09 12.36
N ARG A 31 23.39 27.89 12.17
CA ARG A 31 22.65 27.18 13.22
C ARG A 31 23.55 26.65 14.34
N PHE A 32 24.81 26.39 14.02
CA PHE A 32 25.79 25.84 14.95
C PHE A 32 27.10 26.63 14.90
N THR A 33 27.71 26.85 16.06
CA THR A 33 28.90 27.69 16.21
C THR A 33 30.18 27.07 15.62
N ASP A 34 30.22 25.76 15.47
CA ASP A 34 31.35 24.97 14.96
C ASP A 34 31.15 24.44 13.53
N VAL A 35 30.06 24.82 12.86
CA VAL A 35 29.83 24.52 11.43
C VAL A 35 30.22 25.75 10.62
N LYS A 36 31.48 25.78 10.17
CA LYS A 36 32.02 26.92 9.41
C LYS A 36 31.49 26.93 7.98
N PRO A 37 31.00 28.08 7.46
CA PRO A 37 30.67 28.24 6.06
C PRO A 37 31.83 27.80 5.15
N GLY A 38 31.53 27.06 4.09
CA GLY A 38 32.52 26.52 3.15
C GLY A 38 33.16 25.17 3.55
N SER A 39 32.87 24.64 4.75
CA SER A 39 33.24 23.26 5.08
C SER A 39 32.49 22.28 4.17
N TRP A 40 33.13 21.19 3.74
CA TRP A 40 32.55 20.22 2.79
C TRP A 40 31.21 19.62 3.25
N TYR A 41 30.99 19.56 4.57
CA TYR A 41 29.76 19.06 5.20
C TYR A 41 28.75 20.14 5.57
N ALA A 42 29.11 21.43 5.47
CA ALA A 42 28.29 22.51 6.02
C ALA A 42 26.88 22.53 5.41
N ALA A 43 26.78 22.39 4.08
CA ALA A 43 25.50 22.34 3.39
C ALA A 43 24.64 21.16 3.85
N ASN A 44 25.21 19.96 3.96
CA ASN A 44 24.50 18.75 4.39
C ASN A 44 23.96 18.90 5.83
N VAL A 45 24.77 19.46 6.71
CA VAL A 45 24.39 19.68 8.12
C VAL A 45 23.27 20.71 8.22
N GLU A 46 23.41 21.84 7.54
CA GLU A 46 22.40 22.90 7.54
C GLU A 46 21.07 22.44 6.91
N GLU A 47 21.12 21.59 5.89
CA GLU A 47 19.93 21.02 5.27
C GLU A 47 19.18 20.08 6.23
N LEU A 48 19.86 19.07 6.79
CA LEU A 48 19.24 18.14 7.72
C LEU A 48 18.73 18.84 8.99
N ALA A 49 19.49 19.82 9.49
CA ALA A 49 19.09 20.59 10.66
C ALA A 49 17.92 21.53 10.34
N GLY A 50 17.89 22.12 9.14
CA GLY A 50 16.78 22.93 8.64
C GLY A 50 15.48 22.15 8.48
N LYS A 51 15.57 20.88 8.08
CA LYS A 51 14.46 19.92 8.01
C LYS A 51 14.07 19.32 9.37
N GLY A 52 14.80 19.62 10.45
CA GLY A 52 14.54 19.07 11.79
C GLY A 52 14.90 17.58 11.95
N LEU A 53 15.67 17.03 11.02
CA LEU A 53 16.05 15.60 10.98
C LEU A 53 17.25 15.29 11.89
N ILE A 54 18.05 16.32 12.18
CA ILE A 54 19.20 16.26 13.10
C ILE A 54 19.23 17.51 13.97
N SER A 55 19.81 17.38 15.16
CA SER A 55 20.05 18.50 16.08
C SER A 55 21.49 18.51 16.56
N GLY A 56 21.94 19.69 16.97
CA GLY A 56 23.20 19.87 17.69
C GLY A 56 23.03 19.62 19.18
N PHE A 57 24.04 20.01 19.94
CA PHE A 57 24.11 19.89 21.38
C PHE A 57 23.60 21.18 22.05
N GLY A 58 23.24 21.10 23.34
CA GLY A 58 22.70 22.23 24.10
C GLY A 58 23.67 23.41 24.29
N ASP A 59 24.93 23.25 23.91
CA ASP A 59 25.97 24.29 23.90
C ASP A 59 26.03 25.07 22.56
N GLY A 60 25.14 24.76 21.61
CA GLY A 60 25.12 25.40 20.29
C GLY A 60 26.13 24.83 19.30
N THR A 61 26.77 23.68 19.60
CA THR A 61 27.70 22.98 18.70
C THR A 61 27.03 21.81 17.97
N PHE A 62 27.55 21.41 16.81
CA PHE A 62 27.15 20.23 16.06
C PHE A 62 28.12 19.06 16.22
N ARG A 63 29.40 19.34 16.50
CA ARG A 63 30.51 18.40 16.64
C ARG A 63 30.71 17.51 15.40
N PRO A 64 30.99 18.10 14.22
CA PRO A 64 31.01 17.39 12.94
C PRO A 64 32.03 16.26 12.87
N THR A 65 33.15 16.37 13.59
CA THR A 65 34.23 15.38 13.60
C THR A 65 34.05 14.28 14.64
N ASN A 66 33.06 14.38 15.53
CA ASN A 66 32.80 13.33 16.50
C ASN A 66 32.24 12.09 15.80
N THR A 67 32.67 10.91 16.25
CA THR A 67 32.10 9.64 15.80
C THR A 67 30.65 9.55 16.24
N ILE A 68 29.76 9.23 15.31
CA ILE A 68 28.32 9.13 15.58
C ILE A 68 27.99 7.80 16.28
N THR A 69 27.07 7.86 17.23
CA THR A 69 26.57 6.67 17.93
C THR A 69 25.45 5.97 17.14
N ALA A 70 25.18 4.70 17.48
CA ALA A 70 24.05 3.96 16.91
C ALA A 70 22.71 4.66 17.17
N ALA A 71 22.49 5.16 18.38
CA ALA A 71 21.29 5.91 18.76
C ALA A 71 21.10 7.17 17.93
N GLU A 72 22.15 7.97 17.75
CA GLU A 72 22.08 9.18 16.92
C GLU A 72 21.80 8.83 15.47
N PHE A 73 22.53 7.87 14.90
CA PHE A 73 22.39 7.51 13.48
C PHE A 73 21.01 6.94 13.16
N VAL A 74 20.55 5.94 13.94
CA VAL A 74 19.22 5.34 13.76
C VAL A 74 18.11 6.37 13.93
N SER A 75 18.25 7.30 14.89
CA SER A 75 17.25 8.35 15.08
C SER A 75 17.20 9.35 13.91
N ILE A 76 18.33 9.64 13.27
CA ILE A 76 18.35 10.47 12.05
C ILE A 76 17.64 9.73 10.91
N VAL A 77 18.01 8.47 10.67
CA VAL A 77 17.41 7.65 9.60
C VAL A 77 15.91 7.46 9.82
N ALA A 78 15.49 7.19 11.06
CA ALA A 78 14.08 7.05 11.42
C ALA A 78 13.28 8.32 11.13
N ARG A 79 13.81 9.51 11.46
CA ARG A 79 13.17 10.78 11.11
C ARG A 79 13.12 11.00 9.60
N CYS A 80 14.17 10.62 8.87
CA CYS A 80 14.17 10.68 7.41
C CYS A 80 13.10 9.76 6.80
N ALA A 81 12.84 8.60 7.43
CA ALA A 81 11.77 7.68 7.08
C ALA A 81 10.37 8.10 7.61
N GLY A 82 10.25 9.31 8.17
CA GLY A 82 8.97 9.89 8.62
C GLY A 82 8.53 9.52 10.04
N PHE A 83 9.34 8.78 10.80
CA PHE A 83 9.03 8.45 12.19
C PHE A 83 9.38 9.60 13.14
N THR A 84 8.38 10.15 13.82
CA THR A 84 8.51 11.33 14.69
C THR A 84 8.75 10.99 16.16
N GLY A 85 8.80 9.71 16.52
CA GLY A 85 9.06 9.23 17.88
C GLY A 85 7.80 8.73 18.61
N GLY A 86 7.97 8.35 19.88
CA GLY A 86 6.91 7.88 20.78
C GLY A 86 7.33 7.99 22.24
N SER A 87 6.45 7.65 23.19
CA SER A 87 6.82 7.64 24.61
C SER A 87 7.90 6.60 24.87
N ALA A 88 9.05 7.03 25.41
CA ALA A 88 10.13 6.12 25.76
C ALA A 88 9.69 5.20 26.91
N ALA A 89 9.31 3.96 26.59
CA ALA A 89 8.99 2.93 27.58
C ALA A 89 10.24 2.42 28.33
N SER A 90 11.45 2.73 27.82
CA SER A 90 12.73 2.46 28.45
C SER A 90 13.51 3.75 28.73
N GLY A 91 14.45 3.71 29.67
CA GLY A 91 15.17 4.89 30.18
C GLY A 91 16.12 5.60 29.20
N HIS A 92 16.13 5.25 27.90
CA HIS A 92 16.98 5.86 26.88
C HIS A 92 16.17 6.65 25.85
N TRP A 93 16.56 7.91 25.58
CA TRP A 93 15.82 8.83 24.69
C TRP A 93 15.61 8.28 23.27
N ALA A 94 16.58 7.51 22.75
CA ALA A 94 16.50 6.95 21.41
C ALA A 94 15.63 5.68 21.31
N ALA A 95 15.18 5.10 22.43
CA ALA A 95 14.57 3.77 22.42
C ALA A 95 13.37 3.60 21.45
N PRO A 96 12.46 4.59 21.28
CA PRO A 96 11.40 4.48 20.28
C PRO A 96 11.95 4.35 18.85
N PHE A 97 13.00 5.10 18.51
CA PHE A 97 13.64 5.06 17.19
C PHE A 97 14.38 3.74 16.96
N MET A 98 15.00 3.20 18.02
CA MET A 98 15.64 1.89 17.97
C MET A 98 14.59 0.78 17.77
N ALA A 99 13.49 0.84 18.53
CA ALA A 99 12.39 -0.12 18.36
C ALA A 99 11.80 -0.07 16.94
N GLU A 100 11.61 1.13 16.40
CA GLU A 100 11.16 1.33 15.02
C GLU A 100 12.10 0.63 14.03
N GLY A 101 13.40 0.96 14.07
CA GLY A 101 14.38 0.39 13.15
C GLY A 101 14.51 -1.13 13.24
N LEU A 102 14.41 -1.70 14.45
CA LEU A 102 14.37 -3.15 14.65
C LEU A 102 13.08 -3.75 14.06
N SER A 103 11.92 -3.14 14.31
CA SER A 103 10.62 -3.63 13.82
C SER A 103 10.48 -3.58 12.29
N LYS A 104 11.17 -2.63 11.65
CA LYS A 104 11.24 -2.47 10.19
C LYS A 104 12.38 -3.26 9.55
N ASN A 105 13.06 -4.12 10.31
CA ASN A 105 14.20 -4.94 9.85
C ASN A 105 15.35 -4.12 9.25
N TRP A 106 15.57 -2.87 9.69
CA TRP A 106 16.71 -2.07 9.24
C TRP A 106 18.05 -2.63 9.75
N TYR A 107 18.01 -3.25 10.93
CA TYR A 107 19.11 -3.99 11.53
C TYR A 107 18.56 -5.18 12.34
N ASP A 108 19.45 -6.10 12.67
CA ASP A 108 19.11 -7.33 13.39
C ASP A 108 19.40 -7.18 14.89
N TRP A 109 18.70 -7.99 15.71
CA TRP A 109 18.79 -7.94 17.17
C TRP A 109 20.22 -8.07 17.71
N ASP A 110 21.08 -8.87 17.05
CA ASP A 110 22.47 -9.08 17.46
C ASP A 110 23.40 -7.91 17.11
N GLU A 111 23.07 -7.17 16.05
CA GLU A 111 23.81 -5.99 15.61
C GLU A 111 23.65 -4.84 16.61
N ILE A 112 22.39 -4.55 17.01
CA ILE A 112 22.05 -3.56 18.04
C ILE A 112 20.99 -4.13 18.99
N PRO A 113 21.38 -4.74 20.11
CA PRO A 113 20.44 -5.31 21.07
C PRO A 113 19.49 -4.26 21.65
N PRO A 114 18.20 -4.58 21.82
CA PRO A 114 17.20 -3.68 22.40
C PRO A 114 17.43 -3.45 23.91
N THR A 115 18.40 -4.14 24.51
CA THR A 115 18.85 -3.92 25.91
C THR A 115 19.53 -2.55 26.09
N GLY A 116 19.88 -1.85 25.01
CA GLY A 116 20.40 -0.49 25.05
C GLY A 116 21.93 -0.38 25.17
N GLU A 117 22.62 -1.50 25.41
CA GLU A 117 24.07 -1.54 25.66
C GLU A 117 24.92 -0.95 24.52
N LYS A 118 24.44 -1.07 23.27
CA LYS A 118 25.10 -0.55 22.07
C LYS A 118 24.62 0.84 21.64
N PHE A 119 23.58 1.40 22.25
CA PHE A 119 22.94 2.63 21.76
C PHE A 119 23.91 3.81 21.72
N ASN A 120 24.71 3.99 22.78
CA ASN A 120 25.70 5.08 22.87
C ASN A 120 27.10 4.68 22.39
N LYS A 121 27.24 3.54 21.72
CA LYS A 121 28.51 3.12 21.13
C LYS A 121 28.60 3.64 19.69
N PRO A 122 29.82 3.90 19.19
CA PRO A 122 30.04 4.16 17.77
C PRO A 122 29.38 3.10 16.89
N ILE A 123 28.67 3.53 15.85
CA ILE A 123 28.11 2.60 14.85
C ILE A 123 29.18 2.25 13.81
N GLU A 124 29.30 0.96 13.49
CA GLU A 124 30.17 0.52 12.39
C GLU A 124 29.61 0.98 11.05
N ARG A 125 30.49 1.39 10.13
CA ARG A 125 30.09 1.92 8.83
C ARG A 125 29.27 0.94 8.00
N GLN A 126 29.59 -0.35 8.02
CA GLN A 126 28.81 -1.38 7.34
C GLN A 126 27.35 -1.48 7.84
N LEU A 127 27.17 -1.37 9.16
CA LEU A 127 25.85 -1.43 9.80
C LEU A 127 25.04 -0.15 9.53
N ALA A 128 25.69 1.02 9.63
CA ALA A 128 25.06 2.30 9.29
C ALA A 128 24.54 2.30 7.84
N VAL A 129 25.32 1.77 6.89
CA VAL A 129 24.91 1.69 5.48
C VAL A 129 23.75 0.71 5.28
N LYS A 130 23.77 -0.46 5.93
CA LYS A 130 22.62 -1.39 5.91
C LYS A 130 21.35 -0.73 6.39
N ILE A 131 21.39 -0.06 7.54
CA ILE A 131 20.25 0.65 8.12
C ILE A 131 19.75 1.73 7.16
N LEU A 132 20.66 2.56 6.64
CA LEU A 132 20.31 3.64 5.72
C LEU A 132 19.65 3.12 4.44
N MET A 133 20.25 2.13 3.80
CA MET A 133 19.76 1.57 2.54
C MET A 133 18.44 0.84 2.73
N ARG A 134 18.28 0.05 3.79
CA ARG A 134 17.00 -0.61 4.09
C ARG A 134 15.88 0.38 4.43
N ALA A 135 16.22 1.49 5.09
CA ALA A 135 15.24 2.49 5.48
C ALA A 135 14.80 3.39 4.32
N LEU A 136 15.74 3.85 3.49
CA LEU A 136 15.48 4.91 2.50
C LEU A 136 15.50 4.42 1.05
N LEU A 137 16.14 3.28 0.76
CA LEU A 137 16.37 2.78 -0.60
C LEU A 137 16.22 1.25 -0.70
N PRO A 138 15.12 0.65 -0.16
CA PRO A 138 14.98 -0.80 -0.01
C PRO A 138 14.97 -1.56 -1.34
N ASP A 139 14.68 -0.90 -2.47
CA ASP A 139 14.60 -1.49 -3.80
C ASP A 139 15.89 -1.39 -4.61
N LYS A 140 16.87 -0.60 -4.14
CA LYS A 140 18.15 -0.51 -4.84
C LYS A 140 18.91 -1.83 -4.69
N ARG A 141 19.52 -2.27 -5.78
CA ARG A 141 20.37 -3.46 -5.85
C ARG A 141 21.69 -3.07 -6.52
N GLY A 142 22.75 -3.81 -6.21
CA GLY A 142 24.05 -3.67 -6.84
C GLY A 142 24.54 -5.02 -7.34
N ASP A 143 25.09 -5.05 -8.55
CA ASP A 143 25.71 -6.26 -9.09
C ASP A 143 26.97 -6.61 -8.28
N TYR A 144 27.09 -7.87 -7.85
CA TYR A 144 28.19 -8.30 -7.01
C TYR A 144 29.54 -8.10 -7.69
N ASN A 145 29.70 -8.52 -8.95
CA ASN A 145 30.99 -8.50 -9.64
C ASN A 145 31.43 -7.07 -9.95
N THR A 146 30.48 -6.22 -10.35
CA THR A 146 30.73 -4.85 -10.76
C THR A 146 31.02 -3.95 -9.56
N GLU A 147 30.20 -4.05 -8.51
CA GLU A 147 30.27 -3.12 -7.39
C GLU A 147 31.36 -3.52 -6.39
N SER A 148 31.59 -4.82 -6.15
CA SER A 148 32.67 -5.27 -5.25
C SER A 148 34.05 -4.88 -5.76
N ALA A 149 34.25 -4.86 -7.08
CA ALA A 149 35.51 -4.46 -7.70
C ALA A 149 35.86 -2.97 -7.47
N LYS A 150 34.88 -2.13 -7.10
CA LYS A 150 35.09 -0.71 -6.76
C LYS A 150 35.56 -0.51 -5.32
N ILE A 151 35.54 -1.55 -4.49
CA ILE A 151 35.78 -1.47 -3.05
C ILE A 151 37.10 -2.15 -2.72
N ALA A 152 38.15 -1.37 -2.47
CA ALA A 152 39.51 -1.90 -2.30
C ALA A 152 39.65 -2.89 -1.12
N ASP A 153 38.85 -2.70 -0.08
CA ASP A 153 38.79 -3.53 1.13
C ASP A 153 37.50 -4.36 1.22
N PHE A 154 36.89 -4.74 0.09
CA PHE A 154 35.65 -5.53 0.06
C PHE A 154 35.74 -6.83 0.88
N LYS A 155 36.92 -7.47 0.88
CA LYS A 155 37.19 -8.69 1.66
C LYS A 155 37.05 -8.52 3.18
N GLU A 156 37.04 -7.29 3.68
CA GLU A 156 36.88 -6.97 5.10
C GLU A 156 35.40 -6.75 5.49
N LEU A 157 34.48 -6.71 4.51
CA LEU A 157 33.05 -6.55 4.71
C LEU A 157 32.43 -7.89 5.12
N ASP A 158 31.54 -7.91 6.13
CA ASP A 158 30.82 -9.18 6.43
C ASP A 158 29.75 -9.45 5.37
N GLY A 159 29.59 -10.72 5.00
CA GLY A 159 28.64 -11.17 3.96
C GLY A 159 27.20 -10.66 4.14
N ARG A 160 26.74 -10.49 5.39
CA ARG A 160 25.39 -10.00 5.70
C ARG A 160 25.14 -8.53 5.30
N TYR A 161 26.19 -7.78 4.99
CA TYR A 161 26.11 -6.38 4.56
C TYR A 161 26.34 -6.20 3.06
N TYR A 162 26.64 -7.27 2.31
CA TYR A 162 26.98 -7.20 0.89
C TYR A 162 25.89 -6.51 0.08
N GLU A 163 24.64 -6.95 0.22
CA GLU A 163 23.53 -6.42 -0.57
C GLU A 163 23.40 -4.90 -0.42
N SER A 164 23.34 -4.40 0.81
CA SER A 164 23.16 -2.98 1.08
C SER A 164 24.36 -2.14 0.66
N VAL A 165 25.59 -2.62 0.90
CA VAL A 165 26.80 -1.87 0.52
C VAL A 165 26.96 -1.83 -1.00
N LEU A 166 26.77 -2.93 -1.71
CA LEU A 166 26.84 -2.98 -3.17
C LEU A 166 25.76 -2.10 -3.80
N ALA A 167 24.53 -2.12 -3.27
CA ALA A 167 23.46 -1.23 -3.71
C ALA A 167 23.84 0.26 -3.51
N ALA A 168 24.44 0.60 -2.37
CA ALA A 168 24.85 1.97 -2.06
C ALA A 168 25.95 2.48 -3.01
N TYR A 169 26.89 1.62 -3.41
CA TYR A 169 27.88 1.95 -4.46
C TYR A 169 27.23 2.08 -5.84
N SER A 170 26.29 1.20 -6.18
CA SER A 170 25.61 1.21 -7.49
C SER A 170 24.80 2.49 -7.72
N CYS A 171 24.12 3.00 -6.70
CA CYS A 171 23.34 4.24 -6.79
C CYS A 171 24.09 5.50 -6.36
N GLY A 172 25.40 5.42 -6.11
CA GLY A 172 26.23 6.60 -5.81
C GLY A 172 26.02 7.22 -4.43
N VAL A 173 25.35 6.52 -3.50
CA VAL A 173 25.31 6.91 -2.07
C VAL A 173 26.71 6.82 -1.47
N LEU A 174 27.50 5.83 -1.91
CA LEU A 174 28.89 5.62 -1.52
C LEU A 174 29.83 5.65 -2.72
N ALA A 175 31.05 6.10 -2.49
CA ALA A 175 32.16 6.05 -3.45
C ALA A 175 33.49 5.59 -2.82
N GLY A 176 33.50 5.30 -1.51
CA GLY A 176 34.74 5.07 -0.74
C GLY A 176 35.48 6.36 -0.37
N ASP A 177 36.61 6.21 0.30
CA ASP A 177 37.53 7.30 0.60
C ASP A 177 38.46 7.62 -0.60
N GLY A 178 39.37 8.58 -0.43
CA GLY A 178 40.33 8.96 -1.49
C GLY A 178 41.30 7.85 -1.91
N SER A 179 41.33 6.72 -1.21
CA SER A 179 42.09 5.51 -1.55
C SER A 179 41.21 4.37 -2.06
N GLY A 180 39.92 4.63 -2.32
CA GLY A 180 38.95 3.64 -2.80
C GLY A 180 38.51 2.63 -1.73
N ARG A 181 38.77 2.91 -0.44
CA ARG A 181 38.37 2.01 0.66
C ARG A 181 37.00 2.38 1.22
N PHE A 182 36.24 1.37 1.60
CA PHE A 182 34.98 1.52 2.33
C PHE A 182 35.22 1.62 3.85
N ASN A 183 36.23 0.92 4.39
CA ASN A 183 36.55 0.82 5.81
C ASN A 183 35.35 0.31 6.66
N PRO A 184 34.90 -0.94 6.45
CA PRO A 184 33.61 -1.46 6.94
C PRO A 184 33.47 -1.48 8.47
N LYS A 185 34.55 -1.77 9.21
CA LYS A 185 34.56 -1.90 10.68
C LYS A 185 34.79 -0.59 11.43
N SER A 186 35.11 0.48 10.70
CA SER A 186 35.37 1.77 11.30
C SER A 186 34.07 2.49 11.65
N GLY A 187 34.10 3.35 12.66
CA GLY A 187 33.04 4.32 12.89
C GLY A 187 33.00 5.38 11.79
N MET A 188 31.90 6.16 11.76
CA MET A 188 31.78 7.33 10.90
C MET A 188 31.58 8.61 11.71
N THR A 189 32.05 9.74 11.18
CA THR A 189 31.82 11.03 11.83
C THR A 189 30.37 11.51 11.62
N ARG A 190 29.90 12.42 12.47
CA ARG A 190 28.58 13.07 12.27
C ARG A 190 28.47 13.78 10.92
N ALA A 191 29.57 14.38 10.43
CA ALA A 191 29.64 14.98 9.11
C ALA A 191 29.50 13.94 7.97
N GLU A 192 30.20 12.80 8.07
CA GLU A 192 30.07 11.69 7.11
C GLU A 192 28.66 11.10 7.10
N ALA A 193 28.06 10.92 8.28
CA ALA A 193 26.67 10.46 8.42
C ALA A 193 25.70 11.40 7.69
N CYS A 194 25.82 12.72 7.88
CA CYS A 194 24.99 13.69 7.17
C CYS A 194 25.17 13.58 5.65
N ALA A 195 26.39 13.39 5.18
CA ALA A 195 26.67 13.31 3.75
C ALA A 195 26.05 12.08 3.09
N ILE A 196 26.14 10.90 3.72
CA ILE A 196 25.52 9.69 3.15
C ILE A 196 23.99 9.74 3.25
N VAL A 197 23.43 10.34 4.31
CA VAL A 197 21.99 10.57 4.44
C VAL A 197 21.49 11.52 3.36
N ILE A 198 22.17 12.64 3.12
CA ILE A 198 21.79 13.58 2.04
C ILE A 198 21.92 12.92 0.67
N ARG A 199 22.97 12.13 0.40
CA ARG A 199 23.05 11.40 -0.88
C ARG A 199 21.95 10.37 -1.03
N ALA A 200 21.62 9.64 0.03
CA ALA A 200 20.51 8.69 0.01
C ALA A 200 19.17 9.42 -0.20
N LEU A 201 18.94 10.53 0.50
CA LEU A 201 17.80 11.40 0.28
C LEU A 201 17.80 11.98 -1.14
N ALA A 202 18.94 12.30 -1.74
CA ALA A 202 19.01 12.75 -3.13
C ALA A 202 18.68 11.62 -4.13
N GLN A 203 18.95 10.36 -3.78
CA GLN A 203 18.46 9.21 -4.54
C GLN A 203 16.94 9.01 -4.37
N THR A 204 16.37 9.52 -3.28
CA THR A 204 14.93 9.69 -3.13
C THR A 204 14.42 10.95 -3.83
N GLU A 205 15.19 12.05 -3.90
CA GLU A 205 14.84 13.33 -4.56
C GLU A 205 15.21 13.25 -6.05
N GLY A 206 14.29 12.67 -6.81
CA GLY A 206 14.46 12.17 -8.17
C GLY A 206 13.46 11.06 -8.46
N GLN A 207 13.07 10.36 -7.39
CA GLN A 207 11.68 9.95 -7.19
C GLN A 207 10.95 11.16 -6.55
N PRO A 208 9.66 11.36 -6.78
CA PRO A 208 8.91 12.28 -5.94
C PRO A 208 8.93 11.72 -4.50
N VAL A 209 8.99 12.58 -3.47
CA VAL A 209 8.11 12.29 -2.31
C VAL A 209 6.73 12.32 -2.94
N ILE A 210 6.21 11.16 -3.32
CA ILE A 210 4.83 11.05 -3.74
C ILE A 210 4.09 11.31 -2.42
N PRO A 211 3.43 12.48 -2.19
CA PRO A 211 2.33 12.45 -1.22
C PRO A 211 1.50 11.26 -1.64
N THR A 212 1.25 10.28 -0.76
CA THR A 212 0.50 9.06 -1.11
C THR A 212 -0.60 9.50 -2.06
N PRO A 213 -0.61 9.08 -3.35
CA PRO A 213 -1.30 9.82 -4.40
C PRO A 213 -2.68 10.19 -3.89
N GLU A 214 -3.11 11.44 -4.03
CA GLU A 214 -4.49 11.76 -3.66
C GLU A 214 -5.40 10.72 -4.31
N VAL A 215 -6.37 10.23 -3.55
CA VAL A 215 -7.34 9.27 -4.08
C VAL A 215 -7.90 9.92 -5.35
N PRO A 216 -7.77 9.26 -6.52
CA PRO A 216 -7.96 9.95 -7.78
C PRO A 216 -9.40 10.39 -7.96
N ASP A 217 -9.59 11.55 -8.58
CA ASP A 217 -10.90 11.96 -9.07
C ASP A 217 -11.41 10.97 -10.14
N LYS A 218 -12.71 10.73 -10.11
CA LYS A 218 -13.43 9.90 -11.09
C LYS A 218 -13.43 10.57 -12.45
N VAL A 219 -13.24 9.78 -13.51
CA VAL A 219 -13.13 10.29 -14.89
C VAL A 219 -14.47 10.27 -15.63
N GLU A 220 -15.28 9.25 -15.42
CA GLU A 220 -16.56 9.07 -16.12
C GLU A 220 -17.56 8.38 -15.18
N THR A 221 -18.80 8.87 -15.13
CA THR A 221 -19.88 8.22 -14.37
C THR A 221 -20.32 6.96 -15.07
N ILE A 222 -20.40 5.84 -14.34
CA ILE A 222 -20.91 4.57 -14.85
C ILE A 222 -22.24 4.20 -14.17
N SER A 223 -23.07 3.43 -14.86
CA SER A 223 -24.34 2.93 -14.32
C SER A 223 -24.09 2.06 -13.09
N GLY A 224 -24.77 2.35 -11.99
CA GLY A 224 -24.59 1.66 -10.72
C GLY A 224 -23.25 1.98 -10.02
N GLY A 225 -22.47 2.92 -10.56
CA GLY A 225 -21.21 3.39 -10.00
C GLY A 225 -21.38 4.24 -8.75
N VAL A 226 -20.24 4.67 -8.22
CA VAL A 226 -20.16 5.41 -6.95
C VAL A 226 -20.76 6.81 -7.07
N SER A 227 -20.68 7.45 -8.25
CA SER A 227 -21.25 8.78 -8.47
C SER A 227 -22.79 8.78 -8.46
N GLU A 228 -23.42 7.67 -8.84
CA GLU A 228 -24.88 7.53 -8.80
C GLU A 228 -25.38 7.12 -7.40
N ASN A 229 -24.59 6.34 -6.67
CA ASN A 229 -25.04 5.68 -5.44
C ASN A 229 -24.45 6.26 -4.14
N GLY A 230 -23.32 6.97 -4.20
CA GLY A 230 -22.67 7.55 -3.03
C GLY A 230 -22.23 6.50 -2.00
N TRP A 231 -22.31 6.86 -0.72
CA TRP A 231 -21.97 5.95 0.38
C TRP A 231 -22.91 4.75 0.47
N LEU A 232 -22.33 3.56 0.48
CA LEU A 232 -23.08 2.33 0.75
C LEU A 232 -23.44 2.19 2.23
N GLN A 233 -24.58 1.56 2.48
CA GLN A 233 -25.13 1.31 3.81
C GLN A 233 -25.75 -0.09 3.84
N VAL A 234 -25.64 -0.81 4.96
CA VAL A 234 -26.33 -2.09 5.13
C VAL A 234 -27.62 -1.87 5.92
N LYS A 235 -28.77 -2.14 5.29
CA LYS A 235 -30.10 -2.00 5.91
C LYS A 235 -30.80 -3.34 5.91
N GLY A 236 -30.94 -3.93 7.10
CA GLY A 236 -31.40 -5.31 7.23
C GLY A 236 -30.46 -6.25 6.46
N THR A 237 -31.01 -6.97 5.49
CA THR A 237 -30.25 -7.92 4.65
C THR A 237 -29.85 -7.34 3.29
N GLN A 238 -29.92 -6.03 3.11
CA GLN A 238 -29.70 -5.38 1.82
C GLN A 238 -28.54 -4.41 1.89
N LEU A 239 -27.71 -4.45 0.85
CA LEU A 239 -26.81 -3.34 0.54
C LEU A 239 -27.66 -2.23 -0.10
N CYS A 240 -27.52 -1.02 0.42
CA CYS A 240 -28.25 0.15 -0.01
C CYS A 240 -27.28 1.27 -0.38
N ASN A 241 -27.71 2.16 -1.28
CA ASN A 241 -27.02 3.39 -1.59
C ASN A 241 -27.24 4.47 -0.51
N GLU A 242 -26.70 5.68 -0.73
CA GLU A 242 -26.74 6.78 0.23
C GLU A 242 -28.17 7.25 0.53
N GLU A 243 -29.07 7.13 -0.44
CA GLU A 243 -30.51 7.42 -0.30
C GLU A 243 -31.29 6.29 0.40
N GLY A 244 -30.64 5.16 0.68
CA GLY A 244 -31.26 3.98 1.29
C GLY A 244 -31.99 3.06 0.32
N LYS A 245 -31.80 3.20 -0.99
CA LYS A 245 -32.37 2.30 -1.99
C LYS A 245 -31.48 1.05 -2.13
N PRO A 246 -32.05 -0.17 -2.21
CA PRO A 246 -31.25 -1.37 -2.45
C PRO A 246 -30.44 -1.28 -3.74
N VAL A 247 -29.20 -1.76 -3.69
CA VAL A 247 -28.29 -1.87 -4.83
C VAL A 247 -27.62 -3.24 -4.86
N ALA A 248 -27.30 -3.71 -6.06
CA ALA A 248 -26.49 -4.89 -6.28
C ALA A 248 -25.29 -4.49 -7.15
N LEU A 249 -24.09 -4.85 -6.69
CA LEU A 249 -22.83 -4.55 -7.36
C LEU A 249 -22.34 -5.80 -8.08
N HIS A 250 -21.88 -5.66 -9.32
CA HIS A 250 -21.46 -6.77 -10.17
C HIS A 250 -20.10 -6.47 -10.78
N GLY A 251 -19.22 -7.46 -10.80
CA GLY A 251 -17.90 -7.25 -11.36
C GLY A 251 -16.93 -8.40 -11.30
N MET A 252 -15.65 -8.05 -11.42
CA MET A 252 -14.55 -9.01 -11.50
C MET A 252 -13.65 -8.91 -10.27
N SER A 253 -13.17 -10.06 -9.80
CA SER A 253 -12.00 -10.15 -8.95
C SER A 253 -10.74 -10.25 -9.81
N SER A 254 -9.67 -9.59 -9.40
CA SER A 254 -8.33 -9.98 -9.84
C SER A 254 -8.06 -11.42 -9.39
N HIS A 255 -7.16 -12.11 -10.09
CA HIS A 255 -6.44 -13.22 -9.46
C HIS A 255 -5.39 -12.61 -8.48
N GLY A 256 -4.66 -13.44 -7.73
CA GLY A 256 -3.56 -12.99 -6.87
C GLY A 256 -2.58 -12.04 -7.56
N LEU A 257 -2.42 -10.84 -6.98
CA LEU A 257 -1.63 -9.73 -7.56
C LEU A 257 -0.17 -10.08 -7.83
N HIS A 258 0.42 -10.93 -6.99
CA HIS A 258 1.81 -11.37 -7.12
C HIS A 258 2.04 -12.26 -8.36
N TRP A 259 0.99 -12.90 -8.90
CA TRP A 259 1.06 -13.71 -10.11
C TRP A 259 0.50 -13.01 -11.35
N PHE A 260 -0.62 -12.30 -11.20
CA PHE A 260 -1.41 -11.75 -12.31
C PHE A 260 -1.73 -10.26 -12.14
N GLY A 261 -0.96 -9.54 -11.31
CA GLY A 261 -1.17 -8.12 -11.05
C GLY A 261 -1.12 -7.23 -12.29
N GLN A 262 -0.54 -7.70 -13.40
CA GLN A 262 -0.62 -7.00 -14.68
C GLN A 262 -2.06 -6.79 -15.17
N TYR A 263 -3.05 -7.56 -14.73
CA TYR A 263 -4.47 -7.37 -15.09
C TYR A 263 -5.25 -6.52 -14.07
N ALA A 264 -4.65 -6.17 -12.94
CA ALA A 264 -5.21 -5.25 -11.95
C ALA A 264 -4.73 -3.80 -12.20
N ASN A 265 -4.68 -3.39 -13.47
CA ASN A 265 -4.24 -2.06 -13.89
C ASN A 265 -5.41 -1.21 -14.43
N GLU A 266 -5.18 0.11 -14.59
CA GLU A 266 -6.19 1.06 -15.06
C GLU A 266 -6.87 0.64 -16.37
N GLN A 267 -6.13 0.21 -17.38
CA GLN A 267 -6.69 -0.17 -18.68
C GLN A 267 -7.55 -1.44 -18.59
N SER A 268 -7.14 -2.41 -17.79
CA SER A 268 -7.87 -3.66 -17.57
C SER A 268 -9.17 -3.42 -16.78
N ILE A 269 -9.11 -2.59 -15.72
CA ILE A 269 -10.29 -2.20 -14.94
C ILE A 269 -11.25 -1.34 -15.79
N LYS A 270 -10.72 -0.42 -16.59
CA LYS A 270 -11.52 0.32 -17.58
C LYS A 270 -12.21 -0.59 -18.58
N ASN A 271 -11.56 -1.69 -18.98
CA ASN A 271 -12.20 -2.67 -19.85
C ASN A 271 -13.39 -3.33 -19.16
N THR A 272 -13.26 -3.77 -17.89
CA THR A 272 -14.40 -4.38 -17.17
C THR A 272 -15.55 -3.38 -17.01
N ALA A 273 -15.26 -2.13 -16.64
CA ALA A 273 -16.27 -1.07 -16.56
C ALA A 273 -17.00 -0.86 -17.89
N LYS A 274 -16.28 -0.87 -19.01
CA LYS A 274 -16.85 -0.75 -20.35
C LYS A 274 -17.83 -1.88 -20.71
N PHE A 275 -17.66 -3.06 -20.11
CA PHE A 275 -18.60 -4.18 -20.27
C PHE A 275 -19.79 -4.11 -19.31
N GLY A 276 -19.85 -3.15 -18.39
CA GLY A 276 -20.98 -2.93 -17.49
C GLY A 276 -20.69 -3.19 -16.01
N ALA A 277 -19.49 -3.66 -15.67
CA ALA A 277 -19.13 -3.88 -14.27
C ALA A 277 -19.10 -2.56 -13.49
N ASN A 278 -19.62 -2.57 -12.26
CA ASN A 278 -19.56 -1.45 -11.32
C ASN A 278 -18.78 -1.78 -10.03
N LEU A 279 -18.19 -2.98 -9.97
CA LEU A 279 -17.38 -3.49 -8.87
C LEU A 279 -16.06 -4.05 -9.38
N PHE A 280 -14.97 -3.80 -8.65
CA PHE A 280 -13.71 -4.51 -8.84
C PHE A 280 -13.21 -5.06 -7.51
N ARG A 281 -12.75 -6.30 -7.45
CA ARG A 281 -12.17 -6.89 -6.24
C ARG A 281 -10.67 -7.09 -6.41
N VAL A 282 -9.91 -6.59 -5.43
CA VAL A 282 -8.44 -6.62 -5.41
C VAL A 282 -7.99 -7.74 -4.46
N ALA A 283 -7.78 -8.94 -5.02
CA ALA A 283 -7.43 -10.16 -4.28
C ALA A 283 -5.96 -10.15 -3.84
N MET A 284 -5.70 -9.63 -2.65
CA MET A 284 -4.35 -9.46 -2.10
C MET A 284 -3.96 -10.66 -1.25
N TYR A 285 -3.44 -11.72 -1.89
CA TYR A 285 -2.98 -12.93 -1.19
C TYR A 285 -2.03 -12.58 -0.05
N THR A 286 -2.25 -13.21 1.09
CA THR A 286 -1.42 -13.07 2.30
C THR A 286 -0.27 -14.07 2.27
N GLY A 287 -0.60 -15.35 2.10
CA GLY A 287 0.33 -16.46 1.89
C GLY A 287 0.82 -16.60 0.44
N GLU A 288 1.41 -17.74 0.11
CA GLU A 288 1.79 -18.13 -1.26
C GLU A 288 2.77 -17.17 -1.99
N ASN A 289 3.63 -16.48 -1.23
CA ASN A 289 4.50 -15.37 -1.68
C ASN A 289 3.80 -14.03 -1.91
N GLY A 290 2.59 -13.87 -1.37
CA GLY A 290 1.84 -12.63 -1.31
C GLY A 290 2.35 -11.64 -0.26
N TYR A 291 1.44 -10.92 0.37
CA TYR A 291 1.71 -9.78 1.25
C TYR A 291 2.68 -10.13 2.38
N LEU A 292 2.55 -11.29 3.03
CA LEU A 292 3.41 -11.64 4.18
C LEU A 292 4.88 -11.84 3.77
N SER A 293 5.15 -12.14 2.50
CA SER A 293 6.52 -12.29 1.99
C SER A 293 7.08 -10.99 1.41
N GLN A 294 6.22 -10.12 0.88
CA GLN A 294 6.61 -8.91 0.13
C GLN A 294 5.63 -7.74 0.39
N PRO A 295 5.48 -7.28 1.64
CA PRO A 295 4.33 -6.45 2.06
C PRO A 295 4.24 -5.12 1.31
N GLU A 296 5.36 -4.42 1.12
CA GLU A 296 5.35 -3.12 0.44
C GLU A 296 4.98 -3.25 -1.05
N LYS A 297 5.59 -4.20 -1.77
CA LYS A 297 5.32 -4.43 -3.19
C LYS A 297 3.86 -4.82 -3.44
N ILE A 298 3.33 -5.75 -2.64
CA ILE A 298 1.96 -6.23 -2.83
C ILE A 298 0.95 -5.17 -2.43
N LYS A 299 1.23 -4.39 -1.37
CA LYS A 299 0.42 -3.22 -0.99
C LYS A 299 0.42 -2.15 -2.07
N GLU A 300 1.57 -1.84 -2.68
CA GLU A 300 1.67 -0.87 -3.77
C GLU A 300 0.81 -1.30 -4.97
N GLN A 301 0.89 -2.57 -5.37
CA GLN A 301 0.04 -3.13 -6.42
C GLN A 301 -1.46 -3.05 -6.06
N ALA A 302 -1.82 -3.35 -4.82
CA ALA A 302 -3.19 -3.27 -4.36
C ALA A 302 -3.70 -1.83 -4.39
N VAL A 303 -2.93 -0.87 -3.85
CA VAL A 303 -3.26 0.57 -3.87
C VAL A 303 -3.45 1.07 -5.30
N ALA A 304 -2.55 0.72 -6.22
CA ALA A 304 -2.69 1.11 -7.63
C ALA A 304 -3.97 0.56 -8.28
N ALA A 305 -4.36 -0.69 -7.96
CA ALA A 305 -5.60 -1.29 -8.45
C ALA A 305 -6.84 -0.62 -7.83
N ILE A 306 -6.79 -0.28 -6.54
CA ILE A 306 -7.86 0.43 -5.82
C ILE A 306 -8.09 1.80 -6.44
N ASP A 307 -7.02 2.59 -6.57
CA ASP A 307 -7.06 3.93 -7.17
C ASP A 307 -7.58 3.86 -8.62
N ALA A 308 -7.17 2.84 -9.38
CA ALA A 308 -7.67 2.62 -10.74
C ALA A 308 -9.18 2.34 -10.79
N ALA A 309 -9.73 1.54 -9.87
CA ALA A 309 -11.16 1.28 -9.80
C ALA A 309 -11.96 2.54 -9.42
N ILE A 310 -11.49 3.30 -8.44
CA ILE A 310 -12.08 4.59 -8.03
C ILE A 310 -12.13 5.54 -9.22
N LYS A 311 -11.02 5.64 -9.97
CA LYS A 311 -10.92 6.48 -11.17
C LYS A 311 -11.95 6.12 -12.25
N GLN A 312 -12.38 4.86 -12.34
CA GLN A 312 -13.44 4.40 -13.27
C GLN A 312 -14.85 4.46 -12.65
N ASP A 313 -15.04 5.16 -11.53
CA ASP A 313 -16.32 5.27 -10.82
C ASP A 313 -16.92 3.93 -10.34
N MET A 314 -16.05 2.92 -10.14
CA MET A 314 -16.43 1.61 -9.62
C MET A 314 -16.29 1.57 -8.10
N TYR A 315 -17.14 0.78 -7.44
CA TYR A 315 -16.86 0.31 -6.09
C TYR A 315 -15.68 -0.67 -6.11
N VAL A 316 -14.95 -0.76 -5.00
CA VAL A 316 -13.77 -1.61 -4.91
C VAL A 316 -13.69 -2.36 -3.59
N ILE A 317 -13.52 -3.69 -3.69
CA ILE A 317 -13.26 -4.55 -2.54
C ILE A 317 -11.75 -4.66 -2.35
N ILE A 318 -11.30 -4.32 -1.15
CA ILE A 318 -9.94 -4.52 -0.67
C ILE A 318 -9.92 -5.83 0.12
N ASP A 319 -9.40 -6.88 -0.52
CA ASP A 319 -9.49 -8.22 0.00
C ASP A 319 -8.18 -8.69 0.62
N TRP A 320 -8.22 -8.92 1.94
CA TRP A 320 -7.18 -9.64 2.68
C TRP A 320 -7.33 -11.14 2.42
N HIS A 321 -6.68 -11.58 1.35
CA HIS A 321 -6.98 -12.84 0.70
C HIS A 321 -6.26 -14.02 1.37
N ILE A 322 -6.76 -14.42 2.53
CA ILE A 322 -6.35 -15.66 3.20
C ILE A 322 -6.86 -16.88 2.41
N LEU A 323 -6.04 -17.91 2.32
CA LEU A 323 -6.38 -19.18 1.68
C LEU A 323 -5.55 -20.32 2.28
N SER A 324 -4.28 -20.44 1.89
CA SER A 324 -3.39 -21.49 2.40
C SER A 324 -3.02 -21.31 3.87
N ASP A 325 -3.05 -20.07 4.35
CA ASP A 325 -2.87 -19.67 5.75
C ASP A 325 -4.12 -19.87 6.61
N GLY A 326 -5.27 -20.20 6.02
CA GLY A 326 -6.42 -20.89 6.63
C GLY A 326 -7.15 -20.20 7.79
N ASN A 327 -6.46 -19.96 8.90
CA ASN A 327 -6.99 -19.32 10.10
C ASN A 327 -6.63 -17.82 10.12
N PRO A 328 -7.61 -16.89 10.06
CA PRO A 328 -7.33 -15.46 10.05
C PRO A 328 -6.60 -14.94 11.30
N MET A 329 -6.69 -15.67 12.43
CA MET A 329 -6.02 -15.28 13.67
C MET A 329 -4.50 -15.35 13.59
N ASP A 330 -3.94 -16.18 12.70
CA ASP A 330 -2.49 -16.41 12.62
C ASP A 330 -1.72 -15.14 12.20
N HIS A 331 -2.38 -14.23 11.49
CA HIS A 331 -1.82 -12.98 10.98
C HIS A 331 -2.63 -11.74 11.39
N ILE A 332 -3.22 -11.77 12.60
CA ILE A 332 -4.05 -10.67 13.12
C ILE A 332 -3.26 -9.36 13.30
N LYS A 333 -1.95 -9.42 13.58
CA LYS A 333 -1.13 -8.22 13.74
C LYS A 333 -0.90 -7.52 12.41
N GLU A 334 -0.58 -8.29 11.39
CA GLU A 334 -0.29 -7.86 10.03
C GLU A 334 -1.54 -7.29 9.37
N SER A 335 -2.68 -8.00 9.47
CA SER A 335 -3.98 -7.52 8.97
C SER A 335 -4.41 -6.22 9.65
N LYS A 336 -4.29 -6.11 10.99
CA LYS A 336 -4.60 -4.85 11.70
C LYS A 336 -3.73 -3.68 11.24
N ALA A 337 -2.43 -3.91 11.05
CA ALA A 337 -1.53 -2.88 10.54
C ALA A 337 -1.93 -2.44 9.12
N PHE A 338 -2.17 -3.41 8.22
CA PHE A 338 -2.61 -3.15 6.85
C PHE A 338 -3.92 -2.37 6.81
N PHE A 339 -4.97 -2.86 7.49
CA PHE A 339 -6.27 -2.20 7.48
C PHE A 339 -6.27 -0.84 8.20
N THR A 340 -5.39 -0.62 9.18
CA THR A 340 -5.21 0.72 9.76
C THR A 340 -4.72 1.71 8.71
N GLU A 341 -3.67 1.34 7.94
CA GLU A 341 -3.09 2.19 6.90
C GLU A 341 -4.09 2.45 5.77
N ILE A 342 -4.70 1.39 5.26
CA ILE A 342 -5.64 1.44 4.13
C ILE A 342 -6.93 2.18 4.52
N ALA A 343 -7.53 1.88 5.68
CA ALA A 343 -8.74 2.59 6.10
C ALA A 343 -8.47 4.07 6.37
N LYS A 344 -7.27 4.42 6.86
CA LYS A 344 -6.86 5.82 7.01
C LYS A 344 -6.71 6.53 5.67
N ARG A 345 -6.13 5.85 4.66
CA ARG A 345 -5.97 6.41 3.30
C ARG A 345 -7.32 6.71 2.65
N TYR A 346 -8.26 5.78 2.73
CA TYR A 346 -9.56 5.86 2.04
C TYR A 346 -10.73 6.25 2.95
N LYS A 347 -10.45 6.92 4.09
CA LYS A 347 -11.45 7.20 5.12
C LYS A 347 -12.68 7.99 4.62
N ASP A 348 -12.49 8.84 3.62
CA ASP A 348 -13.51 9.71 3.04
C ASP A 348 -13.98 9.22 1.66
N GLU A 349 -13.57 8.02 1.24
CA GLU A 349 -13.89 7.48 -0.09
C GLU A 349 -15.08 6.49 -0.05
N PRO A 350 -16.25 6.85 -0.62
CA PRO A 350 -17.43 5.99 -0.65
C PRO A 350 -17.27 4.70 -1.47
N ALA A 351 -16.31 4.64 -2.39
CA ALA A 351 -16.08 3.47 -3.23
C ALA A 351 -15.58 2.23 -2.47
N VAL A 352 -14.96 2.40 -1.30
CA VAL A 352 -14.17 1.35 -0.65
C VAL A 352 -15.01 0.41 0.22
N ILE A 353 -14.83 -0.88 -0.02
CA ILE A 353 -15.37 -2.00 0.76
C ILE A 353 -14.19 -2.83 1.28
N TYR A 354 -14.19 -3.19 2.56
CA TYR A 354 -13.09 -3.94 3.18
C TYR A 354 -13.48 -5.41 3.37
N GLU A 355 -12.81 -6.35 2.71
CA GLU A 355 -12.98 -7.79 2.95
C GLU A 355 -11.84 -8.28 3.84
N ILE A 356 -12.15 -8.55 5.10
CA ILE A 356 -11.11 -8.73 6.15
C ILE A 356 -10.52 -10.14 6.18
N CYS A 357 -11.18 -11.10 5.56
CA CYS A 357 -10.68 -12.46 5.37
C CYS A 357 -11.47 -13.15 4.26
N ASN A 358 -10.81 -13.47 3.15
CA ASN A 358 -11.38 -14.19 2.00
C ASN A 358 -12.03 -15.53 2.38
N GLU A 359 -11.22 -16.54 2.74
CA GLU A 359 -11.69 -17.91 2.91
C GLU A 359 -11.11 -18.59 4.17
N PRO A 360 -11.67 -18.31 5.36
CA PRO A 360 -11.36 -19.12 6.54
C PRO A 360 -11.61 -20.62 6.27
N ASN A 361 -10.60 -21.45 6.46
CA ASN A 361 -10.65 -22.89 6.19
C ASN A 361 -9.69 -23.68 7.09
N GLY A 362 -9.42 -24.95 6.77
CA GLY A 362 -8.44 -25.76 7.50
C GLY A 362 -8.76 -26.02 8.97
N GLY A 363 -10.02 -25.88 9.38
CA GLY A 363 -10.46 -26.01 10.78
C GLY A 363 -10.64 -24.69 11.55
N ALA A 364 -10.50 -23.55 10.87
CA ALA A 364 -10.90 -22.24 11.41
C ALA A 364 -12.40 -22.24 11.75
N ASP A 365 -12.72 -22.01 13.02
CA ASP A 365 -14.08 -22.08 13.56
C ASP A 365 -14.67 -20.68 13.74
N TRP A 366 -15.97 -20.53 13.46
CA TRP A 366 -16.68 -19.25 13.58
C TRP A 366 -16.52 -18.62 14.95
N LYS A 367 -16.82 -19.37 16.02
CA LYS A 367 -16.88 -18.84 17.38
C LYS A 367 -15.49 -18.67 17.99
N ARG A 368 -14.57 -19.60 17.71
CA ARG A 368 -13.23 -19.60 18.29
C ARG A 368 -12.29 -18.62 17.62
N ASP A 369 -12.34 -18.51 16.29
CA ASP A 369 -11.31 -17.82 15.52
C ASP A 369 -11.86 -16.64 14.72
N ILE A 370 -12.89 -16.88 13.89
CA ILE A 370 -13.30 -15.92 12.85
C ILE A 370 -14.05 -14.74 13.45
N LYS A 371 -15.04 -14.97 14.32
CA LYS A 371 -15.78 -13.89 14.99
C LYS A 371 -14.88 -13.03 15.88
N PRO A 372 -14.00 -13.58 16.74
CA PRO A 372 -13.02 -12.78 17.48
C PRO A 372 -12.08 -11.97 16.59
N TYR A 373 -11.57 -12.56 15.50
CA TYR A 373 -10.79 -11.85 14.49
C TYR A 373 -11.57 -10.67 13.91
N ALA A 374 -12.80 -10.92 13.47
CA ALA A 374 -13.66 -9.93 12.85
C ALA A 374 -13.98 -8.77 13.81
N GLN A 375 -14.23 -9.04 15.09
CA GLN A 375 -14.45 -8.00 16.10
C GLN A 375 -13.24 -7.06 16.24
N GLU A 376 -12.02 -7.61 16.23
CA GLU A 376 -10.80 -6.81 16.29
C GLU A 376 -10.57 -5.98 15.02
N LEU A 377 -10.84 -6.54 13.84
CA LEU A 377 -10.67 -5.83 12.57
C LEU A 377 -11.75 -4.78 12.32
N VAL A 378 -13.00 -5.05 12.69
CA VAL A 378 -14.10 -4.07 12.67
C VAL A 378 -13.73 -2.88 13.56
N LYS A 379 -13.27 -3.12 14.79
CA LYS A 379 -12.80 -2.04 15.67
C LYS A 379 -11.64 -1.25 15.07
N THR A 380 -10.69 -1.94 14.41
CA THR A 380 -9.52 -1.33 13.79
C THR A 380 -9.91 -0.41 12.64
N ILE A 381 -10.74 -0.91 11.72
CA ILE A 381 -11.22 -0.16 10.56
C ILE A 381 -12.09 1.00 11.00
N ARG A 382 -13.04 0.79 11.92
CA ARG A 382 -13.91 1.85 12.45
C ARG A 382 -13.16 2.96 13.18
N GLY A 383 -11.96 2.68 13.70
CA GLY A 383 -11.07 3.71 14.25
C GLY A 383 -10.47 4.67 13.20
N GLN A 384 -10.59 4.36 11.91
CA GLN A 384 -10.07 5.18 10.80
C GLN A 384 -11.15 5.57 9.77
N SER A 385 -12.09 4.66 9.49
CA SER A 385 -13.20 4.80 8.52
C SER A 385 -14.53 4.42 9.18
N GLU A 386 -15.35 5.43 9.45
CA GLU A 386 -16.61 5.27 10.18
C GLU A 386 -17.68 4.57 9.34
N LYS A 387 -17.69 4.77 8.02
CA LYS A 387 -18.82 4.43 7.15
C LYS A 387 -18.63 3.19 6.28
N GLY A 388 -17.40 2.84 5.90
CA GLY A 388 -17.14 1.82 4.87
C GLY A 388 -17.74 0.45 5.20
N VAL A 389 -18.23 -0.25 4.18
CA VAL A 389 -18.79 -1.61 4.35
C VAL A 389 -17.65 -2.59 4.63
N ILE A 390 -17.86 -3.50 5.58
CA ILE A 390 -16.90 -4.55 5.93
C ILE A 390 -17.51 -5.92 5.62
N LEU A 391 -16.84 -6.70 4.80
CA LEU A 391 -17.18 -8.07 4.45
C LEU A 391 -16.38 -9.05 5.33
N ILE A 392 -17.07 -10.05 5.88
CA ILE A 392 -16.52 -11.01 6.83
C ILE A 392 -16.66 -12.43 6.27
N GLY A 393 -15.52 -13.10 6.07
CA GLY A 393 -15.46 -14.51 5.68
C GLY A 393 -16.07 -15.45 6.70
N SER A 394 -16.48 -16.64 6.26
CA SER A 394 -16.97 -17.71 7.15
C SER A 394 -16.20 -19.02 6.96
N SER A 395 -16.37 -19.97 7.88
CA SER A 395 -15.71 -21.28 7.80
C SER A 395 -16.03 -22.01 6.49
N THR A 396 -15.17 -22.98 6.15
CA THR A 396 -15.31 -23.85 4.98
C THR A 396 -15.31 -23.04 3.70
N TRP A 397 -14.24 -22.25 3.49
CA TRP A 397 -14.06 -21.40 2.31
C TRP A 397 -15.27 -20.49 2.11
N SER A 398 -15.68 -19.80 3.18
CA SER A 398 -16.81 -18.86 3.18
C SER A 398 -18.13 -19.48 2.72
N GLN A 399 -18.45 -20.70 3.18
CA GLN A 399 -19.74 -21.38 2.90
C GLN A 399 -20.63 -21.55 4.13
N ASP A 400 -20.07 -21.45 5.34
CA ASP A 400 -20.79 -21.70 6.59
C ASP A 400 -21.51 -20.46 7.15
N VAL A 401 -22.14 -19.69 6.27
CA VAL A 401 -22.92 -18.47 6.61
C VAL A 401 -24.05 -18.71 7.61
N HIS A 402 -24.54 -19.94 7.73
CA HIS A 402 -25.52 -20.32 8.76
C HIS A 402 -24.98 -20.22 10.19
N LEU A 403 -23.67 -20.42 10.39
CA LEU A 403 -23.02 -20.23 11.69
C LEU A 403 -22.92 -18.74 12.04
N ALA A 404 -22.54 -17.92 11.06
CA ALA A 404 -22.53 -16.47 11.20
C ALA A 404 -23.93 -15.90 11.43
N ALA A 405 -24.96 -16.45 10.77
CA ALA A 405 -26.36 -16.05 10.98
C ALA A 405 -26.86 -16.35 12.40
N ALA A 406 -26.39 -17.44 13.00
CA ALA A 406 -26.76 -17.81 14.36
C ALA A 406 -26.06 -16.95 15.44
N ASP A 407 -24.88 -16.41 15.14
CA ASP A 407 -24.08 -15.63 16.09
C ASP A 407 -23.30 -14.50 15.38
N PRO A 408 -23.99 -13.47 14.84
CA PRO A 408 -23.35 -12.44 14.03
C PRO A 408 -22.38 -11.57 14.84
N VAL A 409 -21.48 -10.88 14.15
CA VAL A 409 -20.64 -9.82 14.71
C VAL A 409 -21.50 -8.57 14.90
N ASP A 410 -21.43 -7.97 16.10
CA ASP A 410 -22.10 -6.71 16.40
C ASP A 410 -21.41 -5.55 15.68
N GLY A 411 -22.18 -4.71 14.99
CA GLY A 411 -21.70 -3.51 14.33
C GLY A 411 -22.61 -3.05 13.20
N GLU A 412 -22.25 -1.91 12.61
CA GLU A 412 -22.96 -1.32 11.47
C GLU A 412 -22.18 -1.56 10.17
N ASN A 413 -22.90 -1.59 9.05
CA ASN A 413 -22.34 -1.78 7.71
C ASN A 413 -21.46 -3.04 7.59
N LEU A 414 -21.89 -4.14 8.21
CA LEU A 414 -21.24 -5.45 8.13
C LEU A 414 -22.03 -6.35 7.19
N MET A 415 -21.35 -7.08 6.32
CA MET A 415 -21.91 -8.15 5.50
C MET A 415 -21.02 -9.40 5.57
N TYR A 416 -21.56 -10.55 5.18
CA TYR A 416 -20.89 -11.83 5.34
C TYR A 416 -20.71 -12.47 3.97
N THR A 417 -19.51 -12.98 3.71
CA THR A 417 -19.18 -13.50 2.38
C THR A 417 -19.71 -14.91 2.21
N LEU A 418 -20.20 -15.18 1.00
CA LEU A 418 -20.60 -16.49 0.53
C LEU A 418 -19.86 -16.78 -0.77
N HIS A 419 -19.00 -17.79 -0.80
CA HIS A 419 -18.31 -18.19 -2.04
C HIS A 419 -18.93 -19.44 -2.65
N PHE A 420 -18.99 -19.48 -3.98
CA PHE A 420 -19.46 -20.66 -4.69
C PHE A 420 -18.76 -20.89 -6.03
N TYR A 421 -18.73 -22.14 -6.47
CA TYR A 421 -18.22 -22.54 -7.78
C TYR A 421 -19.26 -23.44 -8.42
N ALA A 422 -19.75 -23.04 -9.59
CA ALA A 422 -20.93 -23.63 -10.21
C ALA A 422 -20.81 -25.13 -10.54
N GLY A 423 -19.59 -25.64 -10.71
CA GLY A 423 -19.32 -27.07 -10.90
C GLY A 423 -19.43 -27.91 -9.62
N THR A 424 -19.48 -27.29 -8.45
CA THR A 424 -19.44 -27.98 -7.15
C THR A 424 -20.63 -27.61 -6.26
N HIS A 425 -21.03 -26.35 -6.26
CA HIS A 425 -21.99 -25.78 -5.33
C HIS A 425 -23.29 -25.43 -6.07
N GLY A 426 -24.42 -25.97 -5.59
CA GLY A 426 -25.71 -25.83 -6.25
C GLY A 426 -26.83 -25.50 -5.27
N GLN A 427 -27.99 -26.16 -5.44
CA GLN A 427 -29.21 -25.82 -4.69
C GLN A 427 -29.04 -25.80 -3.17
N TRP A 428 -28.30 -26.75 -2.62
CA TRP A 428 -28.09 -26.86 -1.18
C TRP A 428 -27.44 -25.61 -0.56
N LEU A 429 -26.51 -24.96 -1.29
CA LEU A 429 -25.83 -23.76 -0.81
C LEU A 429 -26.71 -22.52 -1.01
N ARG A 430 -27.53 -22.48 -2.08
CA ARG A 430 -28.59 -21.46 -2.23
C ARG A 430 -29.62 -21.53 -1.11
N ASP A 431 -30.04 -22.73 -0.72
CA ASP A 431 -30.99 -22.92 0.38
C ASP A 431 -30.38 -22.44 1.72
N ARG A 432 -29.08 -22.69 1.93
CA ARG A 432 -28.34 -22.16 3.08
C ARG A 432 -28.26 -20.63 3.07
N ALA A 433 -27.96 -20.03 1.91
CA ALA A 433 -27.94 -18.59 1.75
C ALA A 433 -29.31 -17.96 2.03
N ASP A 434 -30.38 -18.56 1.49
CA ASP A 434 -31.76 -18.11 1.73
C ASP A 434 -32.15 -18.21 3.21
N ALA A 435 -31.72 -19.28 3.90
CA ALA A 435 -31.93 -19.42 5.34
C ALA A 435 -31.18 -18.35 6.15
N ALA A 436 -29.92 -18.04 5.80
CA ALA A 436 -29.14 -16.99 6.46
C ALA A 436 -29.77 -15.59 6.27
N LEU A 437 -30.23 -15.27 5.06
CA LEU A 437 -30.97 -14.03 4.78
C LEU A 437 -32.27 -13.96 5.60
N LYS A 438 -33.04 -15.07 5.67
CA LYS A 438 -34.26 -15.12 6.50
C LYS A 438 -33.97 -14.94 7.99
N ALA A 439 -32.79 -15.34 8.45
CA ALA A 439 -32.32 -15.09 9.82
C ALA A 439 -31.78 -13.66 10.03
N GLY A 440 -31.78 -12.81 9.00
CA GLY A 440 -31.37 -11.42 9.09
C GLY A 440 -29.90 -11.15 8.76
N LEU A 441 -29.15 -12.14 8.27
CA LEU A 441 -27.74 -11.97 7.92
C LEU A 441 -27.60 -11.37 6.51
N PRO A 442 -27.02 -10.16 6.35
CA PRO A 442 -26.73 -9.59 5.03
C PRO A 442 -25.57 -10.35 4.35
N LEU A 443 -25.79 -10.79 3.11
CA LEU A 443 -24.80 -11.57 2.35
C LEU A 443 -24.20 -10.77 1.19
N PHE A 444 -22.94 -11.03 0.88
CA PHE A 444 -22.23 -10.55 -0.31
C PHE A 444 -21.48 -11.74 -0.93
N VAL A 445 -21.54 -11.94 -2.25
CA VAL A 445 -20.75 -12.99 -2.93
C VAL A 445 -19.44 -12.37 -3.43
N SER A 446 -18.46 -12.16 -2.56
CA SER A 446 -17.21 -11.48 -2.96
C SER A 446 -16.37 -12.34 -3.91
N GLU A 447 -16.63 -13.64 -3.99
CA GLU A 447 -16.00 -14.53 -4.95
C GLU A 447 -16.96 -15.62 -5.45
N TRP A 448 -16.99 -15.83 -6.76
CA TRP A 448 -17.59 -17.03 -7.35
C TRP A 448 -16.99 -17.40 -8.70
N GLY A 449 -16.99 -18.69 -9.05
CA GLY A 449 -16.48 -19.17 -10.34
C GLY A 449 -17.51 -19.94 -11.16
N THR A 450 -17.39 -19.86 -12.50
CA THR A 450 -18.17 -20.69 -13.42
C THR A 450 -17.67 -22.14 -13.48
N SER A 451 -16.52 -22.43 -12.86
CA SER A 451 -15.81 -23.70 -12.87
C SER A 451 -16.19 -24.58 -11.67
N SER A 452 -15.51 -25.72 -11.50
CA SER A 452 -15.44 -26.43 -10.22
C SER A 452 -14.58 -25.66 -9.21
N ALA A 453 -14.67 -26.04 -7.93
CA ALA A 453 -13.98 -25.38 -6.82
C ALA A 453 -12.44 -25.43 -6.87
N ASP A 454 -11.85 -26.25 -7.74
CA ASP A 454 -10.40 -26.27 -8.01
C ASP A 454 -9.98 -25.18 -9.03
N GLY A 455 -10.90 -24.31 -9.45
CA GLY A 455 -10.67 -23.29 -10.49
C GLY A 455 -10.67 -23.84 -11.92
N SER A 456 -10.93 -25.14 -12.09
CA SER A 456 -10.86 -25.88 -13.35
C SER A 456 -12.07 -26.81 -13.54
N GLY A 457 -11.92 -27.86 -14.36
CA GLY A 457 -12.94 -28.91 -14.50
C GLY A 457 -14.11 -28.61 -15.44
N GLY A 458 -14.05 -27.48 -16.15
CA GLY A 458 -15.05 -27.07 -17.15
C GLY A 458 -15.69 -25.72 -16.86
N VAL A 459 -16.64 -25.32 -17.70
CA VAL A 459 -17.52 -24.16 -17.49
C VAL A 459 -18.94 -24.70 -17.33
N PHE A 460 -19.64 -24.26 -16.29
CA PHE A 460 -20.98 -24.76 -15.90
C PHE A 460 -22.03 -23.65 -16.06
N PRO A 461 -22.37 -23.23 -17.29
CA PRO A 461 -23.20 -22.03 -17.53
C PRO A 461 -24.63 -22.19 -17.03
N GLU A 462 -25.23 -23.38 -17.09
CA GLU A 462 -26.59 -23.61 -16.61
C GLU A 462 -26.70 -23.41 -15.09
N GLU A 463 -25.78 -23.97 -14.32
CA GLU A 463 -25.78 -23.81 -12.87
C GLU A 463 -25.34 -22.39 -12.48
N SER A 464 -24.39 -21.80 -13.21
CA SER A 464 -24.00 -20.39 -13.04
C SER A 464 -25.22 -19.46 -13.23
N LYS A 465 -26.05 -19.71 -14.25
CA LYS A 465 -27.27 -18.92 -14.48
C LYS A 465 -28.28 -19.04 -13.34
N LYS A 466 -28.48 -20.23 -12.78
CA LYS A 466 -29.35 -20.41 -11.60
C LYS A 466 -28.84 -19.65 -10.38
N TRP A 467 -27.53 -19.57 -10.19
CA TRP A 467 -26.93 -18.73 -9.16
C TRP A 467 -27.19 -17.25 -9.42
N LEU A 468 -26.86 -16.74 -10.60
CA LEU A 468 -27.10 -15.33 -10.93
C LEU A 468 -28.58 -14.95 -10.79
N ASP A 469 -29.52 -15.78 -11.25
CA ASP A 469 -30.96 -15.57 -11.04
C ASP A 469 -31.35 -15.52 -9.56
N PHE A 470 -30.70 -16.33 -8.72
CA PHE A 470 -30.90 -16.28 -7.28
C PHE A 470 -30.36 -14.99 -6.65
N LEU A 471 -29.15 -14.58 -7.04
CA LEU A 471 -28.51 -13.36 -6.53
C LEU A 471 -29.30 -12.11 -6.95
N ASP A 472 -29.70 -12.02 -8.22
CA ASP A 472 -30.51 -10.92 -8.76
C ASP A 472 -31.84 -10.77 -8.03
N LYS A 473 -32.56 -11.90 -7.84
CA LYS A 473 -33.84 -11.93 -7.12
C LYS A 473 -33.70 -11.46 -5.66
N LYS A 474 -32.53 -11.58 -5.08
CA LYS A 474 -32.23 -11.21 -3.69
C LYS A 474 -31.46 -9.90 -3.57
N SER A 475 -31.11 -9.28 -4.70
CA SER A 475 -30.25 -8.11 -4.80
C SER A 475 -28.93 -8.30 -4.04
N ILE A 476 -28.28 -9.45 -4.26
CA ILE A 476 -26.98 -9.78 -3.66
C ILE A 476 -25.88 -9.45 -4.66
N SER A 477 -24.99 -8.56 -4.25
CA SER A 477 -23.79 -8.19 -5.00
C SER A 477 -22.83 -9.37 -5.19
N TRP A 478 -22.08 -9.37 -6.29
CA TRP A 478 -21.10 -10.41 -6.59
C TRP A 478 -19.85 -9.94 -7.34
N ALA A 479 -18.73 -10.65 -7.14
CA ALA A 479 -17.54 -10.53 -7.99
C ALA A 479 -17.07 -11.92 -8.49
N ASN A 480 -16.81 -12.04 -9.79
CA ASN A 480 -16.42 -13.30 -10.42
C ASN A 480 -14.89 -13.54 -10.37
N TRP A 481 -14.50 -14.79 -10.11
CA TRP A 481 -13.13 -15.31 -10.16
C TRP A 481 -12.82 -15.94 -11.54
N SER A 482 -11.80 -15.49 -12.28
CA SER A 482 -10.99 -14.28 -12.04
C SER A 482 -10.47 -13.62 -13.33
N LEU A 483 -10.09 -12.36 -13.21
CA LEU A 483 -9.48 -11.58 -14.28
C LEU A 483 -7.99 -11.91 -14.44
N CYS A 484 -7.70 -12.97 -15.18
CA CYS A 484 -6.36 -13.37 -15.60
C CYS A 484 -6.43 -14.13 -16.94
N ASP A 485 -5.27 -14.45 -17.52
CA ASP A 485 -5.13 -15.28 -18.71
C ASP A 485 -4.50 -16.66 -18.43
N LYS A 486 -4.57 -17.11 -17.17
CA LYS A 486 -4.11 -18.44 -16.77
C LYS A 486 -4.83 -19.50 -17.59
N SER A 487 -4.13 -20.57 -17.94
CA SER A 487 -4.70 -21.69 -18.71
C SER A 487 -5.58 -22.59 -17.82
N GLU A 488 -6.64 -22.03 -17.25
CA GLU A 488 -7.65 -22.69 -16.42
C GLU A 488 -9.06 -22.23 -16.81
N THR A 489 -10.09 -22.99 -16.44
CA THR A 489 -11.44 -22.73 -16.97
C THR A 489 -12.13 -21.53 -16.35
N SER A 490 -11.76 -21.14 -15.13
CA SER A 490 -12.31 -19.96 -14.46
C SER A 490 -11.75 -18.62 -14.99
N ALA A 491 -10.54 -18.61 -15.56
CA ALA A 491 -9.89 -17.40 -16.08
C ALA A 491 -10.75 -16.70 -17.13
N ALA A 492 -11.00 -15.39 -16.97
CA ALA A 492 -11.89 -14.63 -17.85
C ALA A 492 -11.27 -14.29 -19.21
N LEU A 493 -9.94 -14.30 -19.32
CA LEU A 493 -9.21 -13.92 -20.54
C LEU A 493 -8.59 -15.16 -21.21
N LYS A 494 -8.48 -15.11 -22.54
CA LYS A 494 -7.70 -16.12 -23.27
C LYS A 494 -6.20 -15.94 -23.00
N PRO A 495 -5.42 -17.03 -22.93
CA PRO A 495 -3.95 -16.96 -22.81
C PRO A 495 -3.31 -15.99 -23.80
N GLY A 496 -2.44 -15.10 -23.31
CA GLY A 496 -1.73 -14.09 -24.11
C GLY A 496 -2.53 -12.81 -24.38
N THR A 497 -3.69 -12.63 -23.76
CA THR A 497 -4.47 -11.39 -23.89
C THR A 497 -3.70 -10.23 -23.28
N SER A 498 -3.39 -9.20 -24.08
CA SER A 498 -2.64 -8.05 -23.56
C SER A 498 -3.46 -7.26 -22.52
N PRO A 499 -2.87 -6.94 -21.35
CA PRO A 499 -3.53 -6.13 -20.31
C PRO A 499 -3.58 -4.62 -20.63
N ASN A 500 -2.86 -4.17 -21.67
CA ASN A 500 -2.65 -2.75 -22.00
C ASN A 500 -3.44 -2.30 -23.24
N LYS A 501 -4.41 -3.08 -23.69
CA LYS A 501 -5.27 -2.75 -24.83
C LYS A 501 -6.73 -2.72 -24.42
N SER A 502 -7.58 -2.10 -25.24
CA SER A 502 -9.01 -2.32 -25.15
C SER A 502 -9.36 -3.75 -25.52
N TRP A 503 -10.20 -4.40 -24.71
CA TRP A 503 -10.68 -5.75 -24.98
C TRP A 503 -11.95 -5.76 -25.82
N THR A 504 -12.11 -6.85 -26.55
CA THR A 504 -13.30 -7.23 -27.29
C THR A 504 -13.78 -8.58 -26.79
N ARG A 505 -15.00 -8.97 -27.17
CA ARG A 505 -15.54 -10.31 -26.87
C ARG A 505 -14.64 -11.46 -27.37
N ASN A 506 -13.77 -11.22 -28.34
CA ASN A 506 -12.82 -12.23 -28.85
C ASN A 506 -11.63 -12.48 -27.92
N ASP A 507 -11.34 -11.56 -27.00
CA ASP A 507 -10.26 -11.69 -26.01
C ASP A 507 -10.70 -12.52 -24.79
N LEU A 508 -12.01 -12.65 -24.60
CA LEU A 508 -12.60 -13.37 -23.46
C LEU A 508 -12.59 -14.89 -23.67
N SER A 509 -12.31 -15.62 -22.60
CA SER A 509 -12.47 -17.07 -22.52
C SER A 509 -13.96 -17.46 -22.56
N GLU A 510 -14.28 -18.76 -22.49
CA GLU A 510 -15.67 -19.19 -22.35
C GLU A 510 -16.31 -18.69 -21.04
N SER A 511 -15.60 -18.81 -19.92
CA SER A 511 -16.01 -18.23 -18.62
C SER A 511 -16.21 -16.72 -18.72
N GLY A 512 -15.21 -16.00 -19.21
CA GLY A 512 -15.27 -14.54 -19.30
C GLY A 512 -16.40 -14.06 -20.21
N LYS A 513 -16.67 -14.79 -21.30
CA LYS A 513 -17.81 -14.50 -22.17
C LYS A 513 -19.15 -14.64 -21.47
N PHE A 514 -19.32 -15.66 -20.62
CA PHE A 514 -20.54 -15.84 -19.84
C PHE A 514 -20.69 -14.69 -18.83
N VAL A 515 -19.65 -14.41 -18.05
CA VAL A 515 -19.70 -13.42 -16.97
C VAL A 515 -19.94 -12.02 -17.53
N PHE A 516 -19.21 -11.62 -18.57
CA PHE A 516 -19.31 -10.29 -19.15
C PHE A 516 -20.65 -10.04 -19.88
N ASP A 517 -21.35 -11.10 -20.29
CA ASP A 517 -22.71 -10.98 -20.86
C ASP A 517 -23.77 -10.78 -19.76
N ASN A 518 -23.41 -10.89 -18.47
CA ASN A 518 -24.31 -10.79 -17.31
C ASN A 518 -23.91 -9.67 -16.33
N PHE A 519 -23.11 -8.67 -16.75
CA PHE A 519 -22.89 -7.48 -15.93
C PHE A 519 -24.13 -6.59 -15.86
#